data_AF-A0A5M6D052-F1
#
_entry.id   AF-A0A5M6D052-F1
#
_cell.length_a   1.000
_cell.length_b   1.000
_cell.length_c   1.000
_cell.angle_alpha   90.00
_cell.angle_beta   90.00
_cell.angle_gamma   90.00
#
_symmetry.space_group_name_H-M   'P 1'
#
loop_
_entity.id
_entity.type
_entity.pdbx_description
1 polymer ?
#
loop_
_entity_poly.entity_id
_entity_poly.type
_entity_poly.pdbx_seq_one_letter_code
_entity_poly.pdbx_strand_id
1 'polypeptide(L)'
;MVGPKWRTFSLRFLIAAVTLIAILLGIWHRGVVLREMAGGHHLEALDCGYRAAAIQRPVDEKWEWKYRALIRFDRETVSKSVPYWQRSMHHAQLRDRYLAASRRPWLPVETMPPPPKPLTLPDRDDQIESWWWAMFGDYLAENECLLNSSMGFRPGDRNLELMIELCPLAERVALCKRVELYRRFGPEFLGSEAIPSMRTWLDVDQRVAISDDGT
;
A
#
# COMPACT_ATOMS: atom_id res chain seq x y z
N MET A 1 -43.97 -50.77 -13.86
CA MET A 1 -43.79 -49.38 -13.39
C MET A 1 -42.58 -49.34 -12.47
N VAL A 2 -41.45 -48.83 -12.96
CA VAL A 2 -40.25 -48.63 -12.12
C VAL A 2 -40.47 -47.31 -11.38
N GLY A 3 -40.91 -47.40 -10.12
CA GLY A 3 -41.04 -46.22 -9.27
C GLY A 3 -39.70 -45.50 -9.15
N PRO A 4 -39.68 -44.16 -9.10
CA PRO A 4 -38.44 -43.41 -8.97
C PRO A 4 -37.71 -43.87 -7.70
N LYS A 5 -36.52 -44.46 -7.89
CA LYS A 5 -35.59 -44.74 -6.79
C LYS A 5 -35.12 -43.40 -6.26
N TRP A 6 -35.89 -42.81 -5.34
CA TRP A 6 -35.43 -41.72 -4.50
C TRP A 6 -34.20 -42.26 -3.77
N ARG A 7 -33.03 -41.88 -4.28
CA ARG A 7 -31.72 -42.22 -3.71
C ARG A 7 -31.78 -41.83 -2.24
N THR A 8 -31.67 -42.82 -1.35
CA THR A 8 -31.55 -42.59 0.08
C THR A 8 -30.35 -41.68 0.31
N PHE A 9 -30.64 -40.42 0.65
CA PHE A 9 -29.62 -39.42 0.94
C PHE A 9 -28.91 -39.88 2.23
N SER A 10 -27.70 -40.41 2.09
CA SER A 10 -26.93 -40.89 3.24
C SER A 10 -26.47 -39.69 4.06
N LEU A 11 -26.71 -39.70 5.37
CA LEU A 11 -26.19 -38.71 6.32
C LEU A 11 -24.67 -38.50 6.16
N ARG A 12 -23.94 -39.56 5.79
CA ARG A 12 -22.49 -39.51 5.53
C ARG A 12 -22.15 -38.61 4.35
N PHE A 13 -22.96 -38.64 3.28
CA PHE A 13 -22.77 -37.78 2.11
C PHE A 13 -23.03 -36.32 2.48
N LEU A 14 -24.07 -36.05 3.27
CA LEU A 14 -24.36 -34.70 3.75
C LEU A 14 -23.20 -34.13 4.57
N ILE A 15 -22.67 -34.89 5.52
CA ILE A 15 -21.53 -34.48 6.34
C ILE A 15 -20.31 -34.19 5.45
N ALA A 16 -19.98 -35.09 4.52
CA ALA A 16 -18.87 -34.89 3.60
C ALA A 16 -19.03 -33.64 2.73
N ALA A 17 -20.24 -33.39 2.22
CA ALA A 17 -20.55 -32.19 1.43
C ALA A 17 -20.40 -30.90 2.26
N VAL A 18 -20.93 -30.88 3.48
CA VAL A 18 -20.81 -29.71 4.39
C VAL A 18 -19.36 -29.44 4.75
N THR A 19 -18.57 -30.47 5.07
CA THR A 19 -17.14 -30.31 5.36
C THR A 19 -16.38 -29.76 4.15
N LEU A 20 -16.64 -30.27 2.95
CA LEU A 20 -16.01 -29.76 1.73
C LEU A 20 -16.37 -28.30 1.47
N ILE A 21 -17.64 -27.93 1.62
CA ILE A 21 -18.10 -26.55 1.48
C ILE A 21 -17.40 -25.65 2.50
N ALA A 22 -17.31 -26.07 3.77
CA ALA A 22 -16.63 -25.31 4.82
C ALA A 22 -15.14 -25.10 4.52
N ILE A 23 -14.45 -26.12 4.01
CA ILE A 23 -13.05 -26.02 3.57
C ILE A 23 -12.91 -25.01 2.43
N LEU A 24 -13.76 -25.10 1.40
CA LEU A 24 -13.72 -24.19 0.25
C LEU A 24 -14.01 -22.74 0.66
N LEU A 25 -14.99 -22.51 1.53
CA LEU A 25 -15.29 -21.18 2.07
C LEU A 25 -14.13 -20.64 2.90
N GLY A 26 -13.48 -21.48 3.72
CA GLY A 26 -12.30 -21.09 4.50
C GLY A 26 -11.11 -20.69 3.62
N ILE A 27 -10.85 -21.45 2.55
CA ILE A 27 -9.81 -21.14 1.55
C ILE A 27 -10.11 -19.83 0.84
N TRP A 28 -11.36 -19.63 0.39
CA TRP A 28 -11.80 -18.41 -0.27
C TRP A 28 -11.68 -17.19 0.65
N HIS A 29 -12.22 -17.27 1.87
CA HIS A 29 -12.16 -16.20 2.87
C HIS A 29 -10.71 -15.83 3.19
N ARG A 30 -9.83 -16.82 3.38
CA ARG A 30 -8.40 -16.58 3.58
C ARG A 30 -7.76 -15.86 2.39
N GLY A 31 -8.13 -16.23 1.17
CA GLY A 31 -7.67 -15.53 -0.04
C GLY A 31 -8.07 -14.05 -0.06
N VAL A 32 -9.32 -13.73 0.30
CA VAL A 32 -9.81 -12.35 0.41
C VAL A 32 -9.02 -11.56 1.45
N VAL A 33 -8.90 -12.09 2.66
CA VAL A 33 -8.17 -11.44 3.76
C VAL A 33 -6.70 -11.17 3.39
N LEU A 34 -6.04 -12.11 2.72
CA LEU A 34 -4.65 -11.90 2.27
C LEU A 34 -4.54 -10.80 1.20
N ARG A 35 -5.52 -10.67 0.30
CA ARG A 35 -5.57 -9.55 -0.67
C ARG A 35 -5.78 -8.21 0.02
N GLU A 36 -6.64 -8.15 1.03
CA GLU A 36 -6.85 -6.94 1.83
C GLU A 36 -5.56 -6.52 2.57
N MET A 37 -4.85 -7.47 3.18
CA MET A 37 -3.54 -7.20 3.79
C MET A 37 -2.52 -6.68 2.78
N ALA A 38 -2.50 -7.24 1.56
CA ALA A 38 -1.66 -6.74 0.49
C ALA A 38 -2.02 -5.31 0.08
N GLY A 39 -3.32 -5.00 -0.02
CA GLY A 39 -3.83 -3.65 -0.27
C GLY A 39 -3.36 -2.65 0.79
N GLY A 40 -3.54 -2.98 2.07
CA GLY A 40 -3.07 -2.12 3.17
C GLY A 40 -1.58 -1.83 3.12
N HIS A 41 -0.75 -2.84 2.83
CA HIS A 41 0.69 -2.65 2.66
C HIS A 41 1.06 -1.88 1.39
N HIS A 42 0.30 -2.03 0.31
CA HIS A 42 0.51 -1.23 -0.89
C HIS A 42 0.28 0.26 -0.62
N LEU A 43 -0.80 0.60 0.09
CA LEU A 43 -1.13 1.98 0.44
C LEU A 43 -0.05 2.59 1.35
N GLU A 44 0.43 1.85 2.34
CA GLU A 44 1.49 2.30 3.25
C GLU A 44 2.83 2.46 2.52
N ALA A 45 3.15 1.56 1.57
CA ALA A 45 4.34 1.67 0.74
C ALA A 45 4.32 2.96 -0.09
N LEU A 46 3.18 3.26 -0.72
CA LEU A 46 2.99 4.48 -1.48
C LEU A 46 3.09 5.73 -0.60
N ASP A 47 2.38 5.77 0.54
CA ASP A 47 2.42 6.94 1.45
C ASP A 47 3.86 7.23 1.92
N CYS A 48 4.59 6.21 2.35
CA CYS A 48 5.99 6.36 2.73
C CYS A 48 6.86 6.82 1.56
N GLY A 49 6.65 6.27 0.35
CA GLY A 49 7.40 6.65 -0.85
C GLY A 49 7.14 8.11 -1.24
N TYR A 50 5.89 8.55 -1.25
CA TYR A 50 5.51 9.95 -1.51
C TYR A 50 6.10 10.89 -0.47
N ARG A 51 6.07 10.54 0.82
CA ARG A 51 6.67 11.35 1.87
C ARG A 51 8.19 11.46 1.72
N ALA A 52 8.88 10.36 1.42
CA ALA A 52 10.31 10.34 1.18
C ALA A 52 10.67 11.26 -0.01
N ALA A 53 9.90 11.15 -1.07
CA ALA A 53 10.13 11.88 -2.30
C ALA A 53 9.77 13.36 -2.17
N ALA A 54 8.76 13.73 -1.38
CA ALA A 54 8.44 15.11 -1.03
C ALA A 54 9.55 15.79 -0.20
N ILE A 55 10.25 15.03 0.66
CA ILE A 55 11.42 15.52 1.37
C ILE A 55 12.58 15.79 0.39
N GLN A 56 12.84 14.86 -0.55
CA GLN A 56 13.93 15.02 -1.52
C GLN A 56 13.64 16.03 -2.62
N ARG A 57 12.36 16.30 -2.89
CA ARG A 57 11.89 17.26 -3.88
C ARG A 57 10.97 18.27 -3.20
N PRO A 58 11.52 19.25 -2.45
CA PRO A 58 10.71 20.31 -1.90
C PRO A 58 10.00 21.03 -3.05
N VAL A 59 8.66 21.06 -2.99
CA VAL A 59 7.82 21.69 -4.00
C VAL A 59 8.08 23.20 -3.97
N ASP A 60 8.63 23.75 -5.06
CA ASP A 60 8.58 25.19 -5.27
C ASP A 60 7.26 25.51 -5.98
N GLU A 61 6.24 25.85 -5.17
CA GLU A 61 4.87 26.14 -5.63
C GLU A 61 4.83 27.21 -6.72
N LYS A 62 5.82 28.13 -6.77
CA LYS A 62 5.84 29.20 -7.77
C LYS A 62 6.27 28.74 -9.16
N TRP A 63 6.99 27.63 -9.28
CA TRP A 63 7.67 27.23 -10.51
C TRP A 63 7.38 25.81 -10.99
N GLU A 64 6.65 24.97 -10.25
CA GLU A 64 6.40 23.58 -10.63
C GLU A 64 5.78 23.40 -12.03
N TRP A 65 4.96 24.35 -12.48
CA TRP A 65 4.36 24.31 -13.81
C TRP A 65 5.39 24.52 -14.94
N LYS A 66 6.55 25.13 -14.65
CA LYS A 66 7.57 25.51 -15.64
C LYS A 66 8.87 24.72 -15.49
N TYR A 67 9.33 24.47 -14.27
CA TYR A 67 10.54 23.71 -13.97
C TYR A 67 10.29 22.74 -12.81
N ARG A 68 10.53 21.47 -13.07
CA ARG A 68 10.41 20.41 -12.08
C ARG A 68 11.54 20.57 -11.07
N ALA A 69 11.22 20.63 -9.77
CA ALA A 69 12.24 20.65 -8.73
C ALA A 69 13.12 19.39 -8.85
N LEU A 70 14.44 19.57 -8.81
CA LEU A 70 15.41 18.49 -8.89
C LEU A 70 15.39 17.68 -7.58
N ILE A 71 15.60 16.37 -7.69
CA ILE A 71 15.80 15.51 -6.51
C ILE A 71 17.12 15.92 -5.85
N ARG A 72 17.06 16.19 -4.55
CA ARG A 72 18.22 16.56 -3.74
C ARG A 72 18.86 15.32 -3.12
N PHE A 73 20.18 15.23 -3.27
CA PHE A 73 21.03 14.17 -2.71
C PHE A 73 22.01 14.67 -1.64
N ASP A 74 21.77 15.85 -1.06
CA ASP A 74 22.56 16.29 0.08
C ASP A 74 22.29 15.44 1.33
N ARG A 75 23.29 15.33 2.20
CA ARG A 75 23.23 14.49 3.41
C ARG A 75 22.02 14.75 4.28
N GLU A 76 21.72 16.01 4.52
CA GLU A 76 20.61 16.39 5.39
C GLU A 76 19.30 15.85 4.82
N THR A 77 19.05 16.11 3.53
CA THR A 77 17.83 15.69 2.85
C THR A 77 17.72 14.16 2.76
N VAL A 78 18.82 13.47 2.42
CA VAL A 78 18.83 12.00 2.34
C VAL A 78 18.66 11.38 3.73
N SER A 79 19.28 11.94 4.77
CA SER A 79 19.12 11.44 6.14
C SER A 79 17.68 11.50 6.63
N LYS A 80 16.93 12.52 6.20
CA LYS A 80 15.50 12.68 6.52
C LYS A 80 14.61 11.75 5.69
N SER A 81 14.95 11.49 4.42
CA SER A 81 14.10 10.70 3.52
C SER A 81 14.34 9.19 3.61
N VAL A 82 15.56 8.75 3.92
CA VAL A 82 15.95 7.34 3.98
C VAL A 82 15.03 6.49 4.85
N PRO A 83 14.65 6.89 6.09
CA PRO A 83 13.76 6.09 6.92
C PRO A 83 12.41 5.79 6.23
N TYR A 84 11.88 6.75 5.46
CA TYR A 84 10.65 6.59 4.71
C TYR A 84 10.83 5.70 3.48
N TRP A 85 11.96 5.80 2.76
CA TRP A 85 12.27 4.87 1.67
C TRP A 85 12.41 3.43 2.15
N GLN A 86 13.09 3.21 3.27
CA GLN A 86 13.22 1.88 3.86
C GLN A 86 11.87 1.29 4.25
N ARG A 87 11.00 2.11 4.85
CA ARG A 87 9.66 1.70 5.25
C ARG A 87 8.77 1.43 4.04
N SER A 88 8.88 2.26 3.00
CA SER A 88 8.21 2.09 1.71
C SER A 88 8.57 0.75 1.08
N MET A 89 9.87 0.48 0.92
CA MET A 89 10.38 -0.78 0.38
C MET A 89 9.97 -2.00 1.22
N HIS A 90 10.02 -1.88 2.55
CA HIS A 90 9.57 -2.95 3.45
C HIS A 90 8.09 -3.29 3.22
N HIS A 91 7.21 -2.29 3.16
CA HIS A 91 5.80 -2.52 2.91
C HIS A 91 5.52 -3.05 1.50
N ALA A 92 6.29 -2.64 0.48
CA ALA A 92 6.20 -3.25 -0.85
C ALA A 92 6.53 -4.75 -0.83
N GLN A 93 7.58 -5.15 -0.10
CA GLN A 93 7.93 -6.56 0.08
C GLN A 93 6.82 -7.35 0.81
N LEU A 94 6.18 -6.73 1.82
CA LEU A 94 5.04 -7.34 2.52
C LEU A 94 3.84 -7.51 1.60
N ARG A 95 3.50 -6.47 0.82
CA ARG A 95 2.47 -6.53 -0.22
C ARG A 95 2.70 -7.74 -1.13
N ASP A 96 3.89 -7.87 -1.70
CA ASP A 96 4.20 -8.91 -2.68
C ASP A 96 4.08 -10.32 -2.10
N ARG A 97 4.47 -10.50 -0.83
CA ARG A 97 4.28 -11.76 -0.10
C ARG A 97 2.82 -12.10 0.14
N TYR A 98 2.02 -11.13 0.58
CA TYR A 98 0.58 -11.36 0.77
C TYR A 98 -0.14 -11.62 -0.56
N LEU A 99 0.25 -10.94 -1.64
CA LEU A 99 -0.25 -11.23 -2.98
C LEU A 99 0.09 -12.65 -3.41
N ALA A 100 1.35 -13.07 -3.24
CA ALA A 100 1.76 -14.43 -3.55
C ALA A 100 0.97 -15.47 -2.73
N ALA A 101 0.81 -15.24 -1.43
CA ALA A 101 0.03 -16.11 -0.54
C ALA A 101 -1.46 -16.14 -0.91
N SER A 102 -2.04 -15.02 -1.35
CA SER A 102 -3.45 -14.95 -1.76
C SER A 102 -3.78 -15.82 -2.98
N ARG A 103 -2.78 -16.09 -3.84
CA ARG A 103 -2.91 -16.99 -5.00
C ARG A 103 -2.92 -18.46 -4.59
N ARG A 104 -2.41 -18.79 -3.41
CA ARG A 104 -2.34 -20.16 -2.85
C ARG A 104 -2.73 -20.14 -1.37
N PRO A 105 -3.97 -19.77 -1.02
CA PRO A 105 -4.36 -19.49 0.35
C PRO A 105 -4.34 -20.74 1.25
N TRP A 106 -4.30 -21.94 0.69
CA TRP A 106 -4.12 -23.19 1.45
C TRP A 106 -2.68 -23.40 1.97
N LEU A 107 -1.70 -22.63 1.48
CA LEU A 107 -0.31 -22.68 1.97
C LEU A 107 -0.10 -21.71 3.15
N PRO A 108 0.87 -22.02 4.04
CA PRO A 108 1.29 -21.08 5.06
C PRO A 108 1.90 -19.83 4.40
N VAL A 109 1.70 -18.67 5.03
CA VAL A 109 2.36 -17.42 4.62
C VAL A 109 3.83 -17.54 5.02
N GLU A 110 4.74 -17.22 4.11
CA GLU A 110 6.17 -17.19 4.40
C GLU A 110 6.49 -16.21 5.53
N THR A 111 7.53 -16.51 6.32
CA THR A 111 7.94 -15.68 7.46
C THR A 111 8.20 -14.24 7.03
N MET A 112 7.48 -13.30 7.64
CA MET A 112 7.55 -11.88 7.31
C MET A 112 8.99 -11.35 7.45
N PRO A 113 9.48 -10.52 6.51
CA PRO A 113 10.76 -9.84 6.68
C PRO A 113 10.73 -9.03 7.98
N PRO A 114 11.84 -8.97 8.72
CA PRO A 114 11.92 -8.14 9.91
C PRO A 114 11.78 -6.66 9.51
N PRO A 115 11.37 -5.79 10.45
CA PRO A 115 11.44 -4.36 10.25
C PRO A 115 12.85 -3.93 9.79
N PRO A 116 12.96 -2.97 8.86
CA PRO A 116 14.25 -2.55 8.34
C PRO A 116 15.10 -1.94 9.46
N LYS A 117 16.37 -2.33 9.54
CA LYS A 117 17.34 -1.67 10.41
C LYS A 117 17.70 -0.30 9.83
N PRO A 118 17.88 0.75 10.64
CA PRO A 118 18.32 2.05 10.13
C PRO A 118 19.60 1.91 9.30
N LEU A 119 19.61 2.51 8.12
CA LEU A 119 20.81 2.55 7.28
C LEU A 119 21.76 3.65 7.75
N THR A 120 23.06 3.38 7.65
CA THR A 120 24.11 4.38 7.87
C THR A 120 24.45 5.04 6.55
N LEU A 121 24.40 6.37 6.51
CA LEU A 121 24.81 7.14 5.34
C LEU A 121 26.35 7.15 5.23
N PRO A 122 26.90 7.25 4.00
CA PRO A 122 28.34 7.49 3.81
C PRO A 122 28.80 8.74 4.55
N ASP A 123 30.08 8.84 4.93
CA ASP A 123 30.64 10.00 5.64
C ASP A 123 30.92 11.20 4.73
N ARG A 124 30.99 10.98 3.41
CA ARG A 124 31.26 12.03 2.42
C ARG A 124 30.05 12.28 1.52
N ASP A 125 29.76 13.55 1.27
CA ASP A 125 28.58 13.97 0.51
C ASP A 125 28.66 13.57 -0.98
N ASP A 126 29.86 13.49 -1.55
CA ASP A 126 30.10 13.05 -2.93
C ASP A 126 29.78 11.56 -3.18
N GLN A 127 29.57 10.78 -2.11
CA GLN A 127 29.22 9.36 -2.19
C GLN A 127 27.72 9.10 -1.99
N ILE A 128 26.94 10.11 -1.60
CA ILE A 128 25.56 9.90 -1.16
C ILE A 128 24.65 9.50 -2.32
N GLU A 129 24.79 10.14 -3.49
CA GLU A 129 23.95 9.83 -4.64
C GLU A 129 24.20 8.39 -5.15
N SER A 130 25.45 7.99 -5.31
CA SER A 130 25.80 6.63 -5.76
C SER A 130 25.37 5.57 -4.75
N TRP A 131 25.55 5.84 -3.46
CA TRP A 131 25.02 5.00 -2.40
C TRP A 131 23.50 4.88 -2.44
N TRP A 132 22.78 5.99 -2.62
CA TRP A 132 21.32 6.00 -2.64
C TRP A 132 20.77 5.17 -3.81
N TRP A 133 21.36 5.31 -5.00
CA TRP A 133 21.00 4.48 -6.15
C TRP A 133 21.30 3.01 -5.92
N ALA A 134 22.42 2.68 -5.28
CA ALA A 134 22.73 1.29 -4.94
C ALA A 134 21.72 0.69 -3.93
N MET A 135 21.17 1.51 -3.02
CA MET A 135 20.23 1.04 -2.00
C MET A 135 18.78 0.96 -2.48
N PHE A 136 18.33 1.90 -3.32
CA PHE A 136 16.92 2.05 -3.67
C PHE A 136 16.64 2.02 -5.17
N GLY A 137 17.66 2.04 -6.03
CA GLY A 137 17.49 2.18 -7.48
C GLY A 137 16.60 1.12 -8.10
N ASP A 138 16.86 -0.15 -7.81
CA ASP A 138 16.07 -1.27 -8.34
C ASP A 138 14.61 -1.21 -7.83
N TYR A 139 14.43 -0.98 -6.53
CA TYR A 139 13.11 -0.82 -5.91
C TYR A 139 12.27 0.26 -6.62
N LEU A 140 12.90 1.40 -6.89
CA LEU A 140 12.27 2.55 -7.52
C LEU A 140 11.93 2.31 -8.99
N ALA A 141 12.79 1.61 -9.70
CA ALA A 141 12.55 1.22 -11.08
C ALA A 141 11.34 0.26 -11.19
N GLU A 142 11.22 -0.67 -10.24
CA GLU A 142 10.15 -1.67 -10.24
C GLU A 142 8.80 -1.16 -9.74
N ASN A 143 8.80 -0.23 -8.78
CA ASN A 143 7.59 0.29 -8.13
C ASN A 143 7.14 1.63 -8.70
N GLU A 144 7.80 2.13 -9.75
CA GLU A 144 7.50 3.42 -10.40
C GLU A 144 7.39 4.59 -9.40
N CYS A 145 8.02 4.44 -8.23
CA CYS A 145 7.99 5.41 -7.13
C CYS A 145 8.89 6.62 -7.41
N LEU A 146 9.63 6.61 -8.52
CA LEU A 146 10.19 7.82 -9.11
C LEU A 146 9.05 8.65 -9.64
N LEU A 147 8.55 9.49 -8.74
CA LEU A 147 7.60 10.57 -8.97
C LEU A 147 7.73 11.04 -10.41
N ASN A 148 6.74 10.67 -11.21
CA ASN A 148 6.35 11.49 -12.33
C ASN A 148 6.41 12.95 -11.85
N SER A 149 6.85 13.84 -12.72
CA SER A 149 6.96 15.26 -12.43
C SER A 149 5.78 15.88 -11.71
N SER A 150 4.61 15.28 -11.85
CA SER A 150 3.33 15.69 -11.32
C SER A 150 2.98 15.13 -9.93
N MET A 151 3.86 14.37 -9.25
CA MET A 151 3.55 13.67 -7.99
C MET A 151 2.16 13.02 -8.00
N GLY A 152 1.97 12.05 -8.91
CA GLY A 152 0.69 11.36 -9.05
C GLY A 152 0.73 10.26 -10.09
N PHE A 153 -0.30 9.40 -10.06
CA PHE A 153 -0.44 8.26 -10.95
C PHE A 153 -0.65 8.71 -12.40
N ARG A 154 0.12 8.14 -13.32
CA ARG A 154 -0.18 8.28 -14.75
C ARG A 154 -1.38 7.40 -15.14
N PRO A 155 -2.11 7.72 -16.23
CA PRO A 155 -2.98 6.73 -16.86
C PRO A 155 -2.16 5.48 -17.22
N GLY A 156 -2.58 4.32 -16.74
CA GLY A 156 -1.84 3.05 -16.89
C GLY A 156 -0.70 2.84 -15.89
N ASP A 157 -0.62 3.64 -14.82
CA ASP A 157 0.32 3.42 -13.72
C ASP A 157 0.00 2.13 -12.99
N ARG A 158 1.00 1.25 -12.87
CA ARG A 158 0.83 -0.07 -12.27
C ARG A 158 0.37 0.01 -10.81
N ASN A 159 0.78 1.04 -10.08
CA ASN A 159 0.31 1.25 -8.71
C ASN A 159 -1.17 1.62 -8.68
N LEU A 160 -1.65 2.42 -9.64
CA LEU A 160 -3.07 2.73 -9.75
C LEU A 160 -3.90 1.48 -10.07
N GLU A 161 -3.42 0.63 -10.97
CA GLU A 161 -4.05 -0.65 -11.30
C GLU A 161 -4.10 -1.58 -10.08
N LEU A 162 -2.99 -1.70 -9.34
CA LEU A 162 -2.93 -2.48 -8.11
C LEU A 162 -3.85 -1.93 -7.02
N MET A 163 -3.94 -0.62 -6.85
CA MET A 163 -4.91 -0.02 -5.93
C MET A 163 -6.35 -0.34 -6.32
N ILE A 164 -6.67 -0.29 -7.62
CA ILE A 164 -8.00 -0.63 -8.13
C ILE A 164 -8.31 -2.10 -7.85
N GLU A 165 -7.33 -2.98 -8.03
CA GLU A 165 -7.46 -4.42 -7.84
C GLU A 165 -7.55 -4.85 -6.36
N LEU A 166 -6.82 -4.17 -5.47
CA LEU A 166 -6.58 -4.64 -4.10
C LEU A 166 -7.40 -3.91 -3.04
N CYS A 167 -7.79 -2.66 -3.30
CA CYS A 167 -8.36 -1.81 -2.26
C CYS A 167 -9.86 -1.56 -2.47
N PRO A 168 -10.68 -1.60 -1.41
CA PRO A 168 -12.06 -1.11 -1.44
C PRO A 168 -12.14 0.34 -1.92
N LEU A 169 -13.27 0.72 -2.54
CA LEU A 169 -13.46 2.06 -3.12
C LEU A 169 -13.18 3.20 -2.14
N ALA A 170 -13.61 3.07 -0.89
CA ALA A 170 -13.41 4.09 0.15
C ALA A 170 -11.91 4.38 0.42
N GLU A 171 -11.09 3.34 0.51
CA GLU A 171 -9.65 3.48 0.75
C GLU A 171 -8.93 4.12 -0.45
N ARG A 172 -9.37 3.81 -1.67
CA ARG A 172 -8.87 4.45 -2.90
C ARG A 172 -9.10 5.96 -2.86
N VAL A 173 -10.31 6.39 -2.49
CA VAL A 173 -10.66 7.82 -2.39
C VAL A 173 -9.81 8.54 -1.35
N ALA A 174 -9.59 7.92 -0.17
CA ALA A 174 -8.77 8.51 0.88
C ALA A 174 -7.30 8.69 0.47
N LEU A 175 -6.72 7.72 -0.24
CA LEU A 175 -5.36 7.88 -0.75
C LEU A 175 -5.28 8.93 -1.86
N CYS A 176 -6.21 8.94 -2.82
CA CYS A 176 -6.25 9.98 -3.86
C CYS A 176 -6.34 11.39 -3.27
N LYS A 177 -7.17 11.59 -2.23
CA LYS A 177 -7.23 12.88 -1.51
C LYS A 177 -5.89 13.26 -0.90
N ARG A 178 -5.18 12.32 -0.26
CA ARG A 178 -3.85 12.59 0.31
C ARG A 178 -2.81 12.90 -0.76
N VAL A 179 -2.78 12.15 -1.86
CA VAL A 179 -1.88 12.42 -2.99
C VAL A 179 -2.12 13.82 -3.55
N GLU A 180 -3.38 14.22 -3.71
CA GLU A 180 -3.73 15.57 -4.17
C GLU A 180 -3.33 16.65 -3.14
N LEU A 181 -3.49 16.38 -1.84
CA LEU A 181 -3.01 17.27 -0.76
C LEU A 181 -1.49 17.39 -0.75
N TYR A 182 -0.75 16.29 -0.91
CA TYR A 182 0.70 16.28 -1.05
C TYR A 182 1.15 17.12 -2.24
N ARG A 183 0.49 16.95 -3.38
CA ARG A 183 0.75 17.73 -4.58
C ARG A 183 0.52 19.23 -4.36
N ARG A 184 -0.47 19.58 -3.55
CA ARG A 184 -0.92 20.97 -3.38
C ARG A 184 -0.21 21.74 -2.27
N PHE A 185 0.22 21.07 -1.19
CA PHE A 185 0.69 21.73 0.04
C PHE A 185 2.06 21.23 0.52
N GLY A 186 2.68 20.27 -0.18
CA GLY A 186 3.99 19.74 0.18
C GLY A 186 4.05 19.00 1.53
N PRO A 187 5.25 18.69 2.03
CA PRO A 187 5.45 17.93 3.27
C PRO A 187 5.17 18.73 4.55
N GLU A 188 5.09 20.07 4.50
CA GLU A 188 4.82 20.93 5.66
C GLU A 188 3.42 20.72 6.24
N PHE A 189 2.45 20.31 5.41
CA PHE A 189 1.09 19.98 5.82
C PHE A 189 1.04 18.77 6.80
N LEU A 190 2.03 17.87 6.73
CA LEU A 190 2.15 16.71 7.63
C LEU A 190 2.79 17.01 8.98
N GLY A 191 3.42 18.18 9.15
CA GLY A 191 4.03 18.59 10.42
C GLY A 191 3.00 18.97 11.49
N SER A 192 1.75 19.22 11.07
CA SER A 192 0.63 19.34 12.00
C SER A 192 0.18 17.95 12.41
N GLU A 193 0.08 17.68 13.70
CA GLU A 193 -0.27 16.38 14.33
C GLU A 193 -1.67 15.83 13.96
N ALA A 194 -2.29 16.31 12.88
CA ALA A 194 -3.68 16.14 12.54
C ALA A 194 -3.92 15.28 11.28
N ILE A 195 -3.05 14.32 10.97
CA ILE A 195 -3.48 13.19 10.13
C ILE A 195 -3.72 11.99 11.03
N PRO A 196 -4.98 11.74 11.43
CA PRO A 196 -5.32 10.52 12.12
C PRO A 196 -4.82 9.32 11.31
N SER A 197 -4.25 8.33 12.00
CA SER A 197 -3.88 7.06 11.37
C SER A 197 -5.06 6.48 10.57
N MET A 198 -4.80 5.65 9.57
CA MET A 198 -5.83 5.03 8.71
C MET A 198 -6.99 4.37 9.50
N ARG A 199 -6.70 3.92 10.72
CA ARG A 199 -7.67 3.35 11.68
C ARG A 199 -8.67 4.39 12.20
N THR A 200 -8.24 5.63 12.38
CA THR A 200 -9.05 6.70 12.97
C THR A 200 -9.96 7.38 11.95
N TRP A 201 -9.64 7.36 10.65
CA TRP A 201 -10.54 7.87 9.61
C TRP A 201 -11.73 6.93 9.32
N LEU A 202 -11.53 5.62 9.44
CA LEU A 202 -12.61 4.63 9.36
C LEU A 202 -13.64 4.82 10.49
N ASP A 203 -13.20 5.24 11.68
CA ASP A 203 -14.08 5.59 12.80
C ASP A 203 -14.80 6.95 12.61
N VAL A 204 -14.20 7.89 11.89
CA VAL A 204 -14.83 9.20 11.59
C VAL A 204 -15.96 9.05 10.58
N ASP A 205 -15.77 8.27 9.51
CA ASP A 205 -16.85 8.02 8.53
C ASP A 205 -17.99 7.18 9.12
N GLN A 206 -17.72 6.27 10.08
CA GLN A 206 -18.80 5.60 10.82
C GLN A 206 -19.61 6.55 11.72
N ARG A 207 -18.99 7.60 12.26
CA ARG A 207 -19.72 8.60 13.07
C ARG A 207 -20.51 9.58 12.22
N VAL A 208 -20.03 9.91 11.02
CA VAL A 208 -20.77 10.75 10.07
C VAL A 208 -21.96 10.00 9.47
N ALA A 209 -21.82 8.70 9.17
CA ALA A 209 -22.93 7.88 8.68
C ALA A 209 -24.03 7.59 9.71
N ILE A 210 -23.82 7.86 11.00
CA ILE A 210 -24.82 7.71 12.08
C ILE A 210 -25.46 9.07 12.45
N SER A 211 -24.93 10.19 11.94
CA SER A 211 -25.37 11.54 12.30
C SER A 211 -26.40 12.16 11.34
N ASP A 212 -26.67 11.54 10.19
CA ASP A 212 -27.60 12.10 9.19
C ASP A 212 -29.06 11.62 9.33
N ASP A 213 -29.37 10.82 10.36
CA ASP A 213 -30.75 10.47 10.74
C ASP A 213 -31.17 11.27 11.99
N GLY A 214 -31.47 12.55 11.79
CA GLY A 214 -32.39 13.29 12.67
C GLY A 214 -31.87 14.58 13.29
N THR A 215 -32.18 15.70 12.66
CA THR A 215 -33.08 16.74 13.22
C THR A 215 -33.54 17.72 12.15
#